data_AF-A0A8H7RCX8-F1
#
_entry.id   AF-A0A8H7RCX8-F1
#
_cell.length_a   1.000
_cell.length_b   1.000
_cell.length_c   1.000
_cell.angle_alpha   90.00
_cell.angle_beta   90.00
_cell.angle_gamma   90.00
#
_symmetry.space_group_name_H-M   'P 1'
#
loop_
_entity.id
_entity.type
_entity.pdbx_description
1 polymer ?
#
loop_
_entity_poly.entity_id
_entity_poly.type
_entity_poly.pdbx_seq_one_letter_code
_entity_poly.pdbx_strand_id
1 'polypeptide(L)'
;MTTRETILNRIKERYGTNIGVLDDVSCKLKPSVQQTLPELKDIPMAVSVWHAYNHVAQCQIDFHPRLLPNYGMTDGEWLERLWSYTNPFVPQTKYTGPNHHKLTLTCAFNTFKNEKVANIGKTLKAEYARAAIIKEEASKKLEHYNMDRLGELWKEFKEEKRSHPIPQL
;
A
#
# COMPACT_ATOMS: atom_id res chain seq x y z
N MET A 1 23.11 16.34 -6.25
CA MET A 1 22.01 15.53 -5.73
C MET A 1 20.74 16.35 -5.77
N THR A 2 19.71 15.85 -6.43
CA THR A 2 18.38 16.47 -6.38
C THR A 2 17.70 16.16 -5.05
N THR A 3 16.70 16.95 -4.66
CA THR A 3 15.89 16.72 -3.44
C THR A 3 15.28 15.31 -3.40
N ARG A 4 15.01 14.74 -4.58
CA ARG A 4 14.40 13.42 -4.78
C ARG A 4 15.34 12.27 -4.41
N GLU A 5 16.55 12.27 -4.97
CA GLU A 5 17.61 11.29 -4.63
C GLU A 5 17.93 11.32 -3.13
N THR A 6 17.90 12.52 -2.55
CA THR A 6 18.17 12.72 -1.12
C THR A 6 17.13 12.05 -0.23
N ILE A 7 15.85 12.10 -0.59
CA ILE A 7 14.78 11.46 0.21
C ILE A 7 14.89 9.95 0.13
N LEU A 8 15.04 9.38 -1.07
CA LEU A 8 15.12 7.94 -1.26
C LEU A 8 16.35 7.34 -0.59
N ASN A 9 17.50 8.00 -0.68
CA ASN A 9 18.71 7.58 0.03
C ASN A 9 18.51 7.59 1.55
N ARG A 10 17.89 8.64 2.10
CA ARG A 10 17.58 8.70 3.55
C ARG A 10 16.62 7.59 3.99
N ILE A 11 15.61 7.27 3.19
CA ILE A 11 14.68 6.18 3.50
C ILE A 11 15.44 4.85 3.50
N LYS A 12 16.27 4.60 2.48
CA LYS A 12 17.10 3.39 2.39
C LYS A 12 18.11 3.28 3.55
N GLU A 13 18.78 4.37 3.90
CA GLU A 13 19.68 4.42 5.06
C GLU A 13 18.96 4.12 6.37
N ARG A 14 17.72 4.61 6.52
CA ARG A 14 16.97 4.49 7.77
C ARG A 14 16.22 3.17 7.93
N TYR A 15 15.71 2.60 6.84
CA TYR A 15 14.79 1.45 6.85
C TYR A 15 15.32 0.25 6.06
N GLY A 16 16.50 0.36 5.42
CA GLY A 16 17.11 -0.69 4.62
C GLY A 16 16.48 -0.83 3.23
N THR A 17 16.61 -2.01 2.64
CA THR A 17 16.11 -2.33 1.29
C THR A 17 14.73 -2.98 1.29
N ASN A 18 14.16 -3.25 2.47
CA ASN A 18 12.84 -3.85 2.61
C ASN A 18 11.72 -2.79 2.51
N ILE A 19 11.66 -2.14 1.35
CA ILE A 19 10.73 -1.05 1.06
C ILE A 19 9.81 -1.51 -0.07
N GLY A 20 8.53 -1.18 0.01
CA GLY A 20 7.57 -1.30 -1.09
C GLY A 20 6.85 0.01 -1.32
N VAL A 21 6.40 0.25 -2.56
CA VAL A 21 5.63 1.44 -2.93
C VAL A 21 4.18 1.03 -3.15
N LEU A 22 3.26 1.72 -2.50
CA LEU A 22 1.81 1.57 -2.68
C LEU A 22 1.27 2.82 -3.36
N ASP A 23 0.48 2.61 -4.41
CA ASP A 23 -0.24 3.65 -5.14
C ASP A 23 -1.37 3.01 -5.93
N ASP A 24 -2.51 3.70 -6.03
CA ASP A 24 -3.75 3.21 -6.64
C ASP A 24 -3.57 2.75 -8.09
N VAL A 25 -2.59 3.31 -8.81
CA VAL A 25 -2.32 3.03 -10.21
C VAL A 25 -0.88 2.55 -10.45
N SER A 26 -0.25 1.96 -9.44
CA SER A 26 1.09 1.36 -9.54
C SER A 26 1.30 0.47 -10.76
N CYS A 27 0.25 -0.25 -11.19
CA CYS A 27 0.30 -1.11 -12.36
C CYS A 27 0.56 -0.36 -13.68
N LYS A 28 0.15 0.90 -13.78
CA LYS A 28 0.41 1.79 -14.93
C LYS A 28 1.67 2.63 -14.73
N LEU A 29 1.96 3.03 -13.49
CA LEU A 29 3.09 3.91 -13.18
C LEU A 29 4.44 3.19 -13.22
N LYS A 30 4.48 1.88 -12.91
CA LYS A 30 5.73 1.14 -12.76
C LYS A 30 6.73 1.33 -13.91
N PRO A 31 6.37 1.24 -15.20
CA PRO A 31 7.32 1.47 -16.29
C PRO A 31 7.92 2.88 -16.28
N SER A 32 7.09 3.91 -16.08
CA SER A 32 7.52 5.30 -16.04
C SER A 32 8.40 5.58 -14.82
N VAL A 33 8.03 5.04 -13.65
CA VAL A 33 8.82 5.15 -12.42
C VAL A 33 10.18 4.50 -12.60
N GLN A 34 10.26 3.30 -13.16
CA GLN A 34 11.54 2.63 -13.39
C GLN A 34 12.43 3.38 -14.39
N GLN A 35 11.85 4.11 -15.34
CA GLN A 35 12.58 4.95 -16.30
C GLN A 35 13.06 6.26 -15.69
N THR A 36 12.23 6.94 -14.89
CA THR A 36 12.54 8.25 -14.29
C THR A 36 13.19 8.17 -12.91
N LEU A 37 13.15 7.00 -12.27
CA LEU A 37 13.75 6.66 -10.98
C LEU A 37 14.42 5.29 -11.05
N PRO A 38 15.61 5.21 -11.66
CA PRO A 38 16.37 3.96 -11.69
C PRO A 38 16.66 3.41 -10.29
N GLU A 39 16.72 4.25 -9.25
CA GLU A 39 16.92 3.82 -7.87
C GLU A 39 15.71 3.07 -7.26
N LEU A 40 14.53 3.15 -7.88
CA LEU A 40 13.34 2.38 -7.53
C LEU A 40 13.15 1.13 -8.38
N LYS A 41 14.06 0.82 -9.31
CA LYS A 41 13.91 -0.29 -10.26
C LYS A 41 13.60 -1.62 -9.59
N ASP A 42 14.30 -1.89 -8.48
CA ASP A 42 14.21 -3.14 -7.72
C ASP A 42 13.23 -3.05 -6.54
N ILE A 43 12.58 -1.90 -6.36
CA ILE A 43 11.60 -1.71 -5.29
C ILE A 43 10.24 -2.22 -5.80
N PRO A 44 9.60 -3.18 -5.10
CA PRO A 44 8.29 -3.65 -5.49
C PRO A 44 7.30 -2.48 -5.47
N MET A 45 6.33 -2.54 -6.38
CA MET A 45 5.20 -1.62 -6.44
C MET A 45 3.90 -2.41 -6.36
N ALA A 46 2.90 -1.89 -5.66
CA ALA A 46 1.63 -2.55 -5.40
C ALA A 46 0.48 -1.54 -5.44
N VAL A 47 -0.72 -2.04 -5.73
CA VAL A 47 -1.96 -1.27 -5.66
C VAL A 47 -2.56 -1.45 -4.27
N SER A 48 -2.95 -0.35 -3.63
CA SER A 48 -3.73 -0.34 -2.38
C SER A 48 -4.86 -1.39 -2.39
N VAL A 49 -5.11 -2.05 -1.25
CA VAL A 49 -5.92 -3.28 -1.21
C VAL A 49 -7.34 -3.06 -1.74
N TRP A 50 -7.96 -1.93 -1.40
CA TRP A 50 -9.30 -1.61 -1.91
C TRP A 50 -9.30 -1.37 -3.40
N HIS A 51 -8.31 -0.65 -3.91
CA HIS A 51 -8.21 -0.30 -5.31
C HIS A 51 -7.85 -1.50 -6.19
N ALA A 52 -7.07 -2.46 -5.67
CA ALA A 52 -6.62 -3.63 -6.41
C ALA A 52 -7.81 -4.42 -6.99
N TYR A 53 -8.90 -4.58 -6.24
CA TYR A 53 -10.10 -5.30 -6.71
C TYR A 53 -10.83 -4.61 -7.87
N ASN A 54 -10.66 -3.31 -8.04
CA ASN A 54 -11.24 -2.57 -9.17
C ASN A 54 -10.39 -2.68 -10.45
N HIS A 55 -9.25 -3.36 -10.40
CA HIS A 55 -8.39 -3.56 -11.56
C HIS A 55 -8.67 -4.92 -12.23
N VAL A 56 -8.20 -5.06 -13.47
CA VAL A 56 -8.26 -6.33 -14.21
C VAL A 56 -7.59 -7.46 -13.42
N ALA A 57 -8.04 -8.71 -13.64
CA ALA A 57 -7.55 -9.88 -12.90
C ALA A 57 -6.02 -10.00 -12.91
N GLN A 58 -5.38 -9.64 -14.03
CA GLN A 58 -3.93 -9.66 -14.13
C GLN A 58 -3.23 -8.70 -13.15
N CYS A 59 -3.78 -7.50 -13.00
CA CYS A 59 -3.28 -6.52 -12.05
C CYS A 59 -3.48 -6.99 -10.61
N GLN A 60 -4.60 -7.65 -10.31
CA GLN A 60 -4.82 -8.25 -8.99
C GLN A 60 -3.76 -9.31 -8.67
N ILE A 61 -3.32 -10.11 -9.64
CA ILE A 61 -2.29 -11.11 -9.41
C ILE A 61 -0.91 -10.48 -9.19
N ASP A 62 -0.56 -9.48 -10.00
CA ASP A 62 0.81 -8.96 -10.04
C ASP A 62 1.07 -7.80 -9.07
N PHE A 63 0.03 -7.06 -8.68
CA PHE A 63 0.15 -5.83 -7.90
C PHE A 63 -0.63 -5.85 -6.57
N HIS A 64 -1.38 -6.90 -6.25
CA HIS A 64 -2.08 -6.95 -4.97
C HIS A 64 -1.09 -7.20 -3.81
N PRO A 65 -1.03 -6.34 -2.78
CA PRO A 65 0.02 -6.36 -1.77
C PRO A 65 0.00 -7.64 -0.91
N ARG A 66 -1.17 -8.25 -0.72
CA ARG A 66 -1.28 -9.57 -0.07
C ARG A 66 -0.63 -10.73 -0.84
N LEU A 67 -0.36 -10.56 -2.13
CA LEU A 67 0.33 -11.54 -2.98
C LEU A 67 1.81 -11.18 -3.19
N LEU A 68 2.26 -10.05 -2.66
CA LEU A 68 3.61 -9.54 -2.83
C LEU A 68 4.37 -9.56 -1.50
N PRO A 69 5.69 -9.83 -1.53
CA PRO A 69 6.51 -9.69 -0.34
C PRO A 69 6.61 -8.21 0.08
N ASN A 70 7.02 -7.97 1.32
CA ASN A 70 7.47 -6.65 1.82
C ASN A 70 6.37 -5.61 2.10
N TYR A 71 5.10 -5.89 1.84
CA TYR A 71 3.99 -4.98 2.20
C TYR A 71 3.37 -5.28 3.57
N GLY A 72 3.66 -6.45 4.14
CA GLY A 72 2.96 -6.92 5.34
C GLY A 72 1.46 -7.04 5.10
N MET A 73 0.67 -6.91 6.16
CA MET A 73 -0.81 -6.90 6.09
C MET A 73 -1.37 -5.47 6.03
N THR A 74 -0.60 -4.52 5.49
CA THR A 74 -1.10 -3.15 5.28
C THR A 74 -2.18 -3.13 4.20
N ASP A 75 -3.17 -2.26 4.37
CA ASP A 75 -4.18 -2.02 3.32
C ASP A 75 -3.74 -0.94 2.32
N GLY A 76 -2.71 -0.15 2.65
CA GLY A 76 -2.23 0.94 1.82
C GLY A 76 -3.04 2.23 1.94
N GLU A 77 -4.11 2.25 2.74
CA GLU A 77 -5.09 3.34 2.83
C GLU A 77 -4.68 4.42 3.85
N TRP A 78 -3.37 4.64 4.06
CA TRP A 78 -2.89 5.52 5.12
C TRP A 78 -2.99 7.00 4.72
N LEU A 79 -2.78 7.30 3.43
CA LEU A 79 -2.87 8.65 2.87
C LEU A 79 -4.31 9.14 2.88
N GLU A 80 -5.24 8.27 2.54
CA GLU A 80 -6.68 8.51 2.46
C GLU A 80 -7.24 8.81 3.85
N ARG A 81 -6.79 8.07 4.87
CA ARG A 81 -7.10 8.36 6.28
C ARG A 81 -6.54 9.69 6.74
N LEU A 82 -5.33 10.02 6.30
CA LEU A 82 -4.73 11.31 6.63
C LEU A 82 -5.48 12.45 5.95
N TRP A 83 -5.82 12.31 4.66
CA TRP A 83 -6.63 13.28 3.93
C TRP A 83 -7.99 13.45 4.58
N SER A 84 -8.68 12.36 4.93
CA SER A 84 -9.96 12.41 5.66
C SER A 84 -9.84 13.21 6.96
N TYR A 85 -8.78 12.97 7.75
CA TYR A 85 -8.51 13.72 8.97
C TYR A 85 -8.24 15.21 8.70
N THR A 86 -7.49 15.53 7.64
CA THR A 86 -7.12 16.92 7.31
C THR A 86 -8.22 17.68 6.56
N ASN A 87 -9.22 17.00 6.01
CA ASN A 87 -10.25 17.60 5.15
C ASN A 87 -11.01 18.76 5.82
N PRO A 88 -11.41 18.69 7.11
CA PRO A 88 -12.10 19.80 7.77
C PRO A 88 -11.26 21.08 7.91
N PHE A 89 -9.92 20.98 7.88
CA PHE A 89 -9.04 22.14 8.03
C PHE A 89 -8.91 22.96 6.74
N VAL A 90 -9.21 22.37 5.58
CA VAL A 90 -9.17 23.03 4.28
C VAL A 90 -10.09 24.26 4.23
N PRO A 91 -11.41 24.15 4.53
CA PRO A 91 -12.27 25.32 4.54
C PRO A 91 -11.92 26.32 5.66
N GLN A 92 -11.46 25.85 6.83
CA GLN A 92 -11.10 26.71 7.96
C GLN A 92 -9.91 27.62 7.67
N THR A 93 -8.97 27.14 6.86
CA THR A 93 -7.73 27.86 6.55
C THR A 93 -7.78 28.56 5.19
N LYS A 94 -8.88 28.43 4.44
CA LYS A 94 -9.06 28.98 3.09
C LYS A 94 -8.79 30.49 3.00
N TYR A 95 -9.19 31.24 4.03
CA TYR A 95 -9.05 32.71 4.08
C TYR A 95 -7.89 33.17 4.96
N THR A 96 -7.05 32.24 5.44
CA THR A 96 -5.90 32.56 6.30
C THR A 96 -4.66 32.82 5.44
N GLY A 97 -3.72 33.62 5.96
CA GLY A 97 -2.44 33.84 5.30
C GLY A 97 -1.63 32.53 5.17
N PRO A 98 -0.70 32.42 4.20
CA PRO A 98 0.02 31.16 3.91
C PRO A 98 0.73 30.54 5.13
N ASN A 99 1.30 31.36 6.00
CA ASN A 99 1.98 30.91 7.21
C ASN A 99 1.01 30.31 8.23
N HIS A 100 -0.18 30.90 8.39
CA HIS A 100 -1.22 30.39 9.28
C HIS A 100 -1.80 29.08 8.74
N HIS A 101 -2.08 29.01 7.44
CA HIS A 101 -2.51 27.77 6.79
C HIS A 101 -1.50 26.64 7.02
N LYS A 102 -0.21 26.90 6.75
CA LYS A 102 0.87 25.93 6.95
C LYS A 102 1.01 25.51 8.41
N LEU A 103 0.93 26.45 9.36
CA LEU A 103 1.00 26.16 10.80
C LEU A 103 -0.15 25.26 11.23
N THR A 104 -1.39 25.58 10.84
CA THR A 104 -2.58 24.79 11.18
C THR A 104 -2.46 23.36 10.67
N LEU A 105 -2.08 23.17 9.39
CA LEU A 105 -1.86 21.84 8.84
C LEU A 105 -0.72 21.11 9.56
N THR A 106 0.38 21.78 9.87
CA THR A 106 1.51 21.18 10.61
C THR A 106 1.08 20.69 11.99
N CYS A 107 0.28 21.47 12.70
CA CYS A 107 -0.30 21.07 13.98
C CYS A 107 -1.22 19.86 13.82
N ALA A 108 -2.11 19.86 12.82
CA ALA A 108 -2.98 18.73 12.53
C ALA A 108 -2.18 17.45 12.22
N PHE A 109 -1.16 17.52 11.37
CA PHE A 109 -0.29 16.39 11.05
C PHE A 109 0.42 15.84 12.29
N ASN A 110 0.94 16.72 13.15
CA ASN A 110 1.61 16.30 14.38
C ASN A 110 0.65 15.62 15.36
N THR A 111 -0.55 16.17 15.54
CA THR A 111 -1.60 15.55 16.37
C THR A 111 -1.97 14.18 15.84
N PHE A 112 -2.28 14.06 14.55
CA PHE A 112 -2.60 12.77 13.92
C PHE A 112 -1.48 11.75 14.11
N LYS A 113 -0.23 12.13 13.82
CA LYS A 113 0.94 11.27 14.02
C LYS A 113 1.04 10.80 15.46
N ASN A 114 0.94 11.71 16.43
CA ASN A 114 1.06 11.39 17.84
C ASN A 114 -0.05 10.44 18.31
N GLU A 115 -1.29 10.66 17.88
CA GLU A 115 -2.40 9.75 18.15
C GLU A 115 -2.17 8.36 17.55
N LYS A 116 -1.69 8.27 16.30
CA LYS A 116 -1.40 6.98 15.65
C LYS A 116 -0.28 6.22 16.36
N VAL A 117 0.80 6.91 16.73
CA VAL A 117 1.91 6.31 17.48
C VAL A 117 1.44 5.84 18.85
N ALA A 118 0.68 6.66 19.58
CA ALA A 118 0.15 6.30 20.90
C ALA A 118 -0.79 5.08 20.84
N ASN A 119 -1.54 4.93 19.75
CA ASN A 119 -2.50 3.83 19.58
C ASN A 119 -1.94 2.62 18.81
N ILE A 120 -0.68 2.63 18.36
CA ILE A 120 -0.14 1.59 17.47
C ILE A 120 -0.23 0.19 18.09
N GLY A 121 0.07 0.05 19.38
CA GLY A 121 -0.01 -1.24 20.08
C GLY A 121 -1.44 -1.77 20.15
N LYS A 122 -2.43 -0.90 20.39
CA LYS A 122 -3.85 -1.26 20.41
C LYS A 122 -4.31 -1.71 19.01
N THR A 123 -3.91 -0.98 17.97
CA THR A 123 -4.21 -1.33 16.58
C THR A 123 -3.60 -2.67 16.21
N LEU A 124 -2.30 -2.87 16.45
CA LEU A 124 -1.61 -4.12 16.12
C LEU A 124 -2.21 -5.33 16.84
N LYS A 125 -2.60 -5.19 18.12
CA LYS A 125 -3.29 -6.24 18.86
C LYS A 125 -4.63 -6.60 18.22
N ALA A 126 -5.42 -5.60 17.82
CA ALA A 126 -6.70 -5.82 17.15
C ALA A 126 -6.54 -6.46 15.77
N GLU A 127 -5.56 -6.02 14.98
CA GLU A 127 -5.25 -6.62 13.67
C GLU A 127 -4.79 -8.07 13.82
N TYR A 128 -3.93 -8.35 14.79
CA TYR A 128 -3.46 -9.71 15.05
C TYR A 128 -4.61 -10.65 15.42
N ALA A 129 -5.51 -10.23 16.31
CA ALA A 129 -6.67 -11.03 16.69
C ALA A 129 -7.58 -11.32 15.48
N ARG A 130 -7.82 -10.32 14.62
CA ARG A 130 -8.56 -10.52 13.36
C ARG A 130 -7.86 -11.48 12.42
N ALA A 131 -6.55 -11.33 12.24
CA ALA A 131 -5.76 -12.19 11.38
C ALA A 131 -5.79 -13.65 11.86
N ALA A 132 -5.77 -13.89 13.18
CA ALA A 132 -5.88 -15.23 13.75
C ALA A 132 -7.24 -15.87 13.44
N ILE A 133 -8.34 -15.12 13.60
CA ILE A 133 -9.71 -15.60 13.25
C ILE A 133 -9.79 -15.93 11.76
N ILE A 134 -9.37 -15.01 10.89
CA ILE A 134 -9.40 -15.20 9.43
C ILE A 134 -8.57 -16.42 9.03
N LYS A 135 -7.41 -16.62 9.66
CA LYS A 135 -6.57 -17.80 9.41
C LYS A 135 -7.29 -19.09 9.79
N GLU A 136 -7.91 -19.15 10.96
CA GLU A 136 -8.64 -20.35 11.42
C GLU A 136 -9.82 -20.67 10.50
N GLU A 137 -10.62 -19.67 10.13
CA GLU A 137 -11.74 -19.83 9.19
C GLU A 137 -11.27 -20.28 7.80
N ALA A 138 -10.18 -19.70 7.30
CA ALA A 138 -9.59 -20.09 6.03
C ALA A 138 -9.06 -21.53 6.07
N SER A 139 -8.40 -21.93 7.17
CA SER A 139 -7.92 -23.31 7.36
C SER A 139 -9.07 -24.31 7.30
N LYS A 140 -10.18 -24.06 8.03
CA LYS A 140 -11.37 -24.93 8.01
C LYS A 140 -11.98 -25.07 6.62
N LYS A 141 -12.06 -23.97 5.86
CA LYS A 141 -12.56 -23.99 4.47
C LYS A 141 -11.64 -24.82 3.56
N LEU A 142 -10.33 -24.80 3.81
CA LEU A 142 -9.35 -25.50 3.00
C LEU A 142 -9.18 -26.99 3.35
N GLU A 143 -9.65 -27.46 4.52
CA GLU A 143 -9.54 -28.86 4.95
C GLU A 143 -10.07 -29.88 3.93
N HIS A 144 -11.08 -29.50 3.14
CA HIS A 144 -11.74 -30.37 2.18
C HIS A 144 -11.06 -30.39 0.80
N TYR A 145 -10.00 -29.61 0.62
CA TYR A 145 -9.32 -29.47 -0.65
C TYR A 145 -7.94 -30.12 -0.62
N ASN A 146 -7.55 -30.73 -1.75
CA ASN A 146 -6.17 -31.13 -1.96
C ASN A 146 -5.31 -29.89 -2.20
N MET A 147 -4.44 -29.56 -1.24
CA MET A 147 -3.59 -28.36 -1.29
C MET A 147 -2.56 -28.37 -2.43
N ASP A 148 -2.05 -29.54 -2.80
CA ASP A 148 -1.14 -29.66 -3.94
C ASP A 148 -1.87 -29.33 -5.25
N ARG A 149 -3.07 -29.89 -5.43
CA ARG A 149 -3.91 -29.62 -6.59
C ARG A 149 -4.36 -28.17 -6.64
N LEU A 150 -4.72 -27.57 -5.51
CA LEU A 150 -5.02 -26.14 -5.43
C LEU A 150 -3.81 -25.28 -5.82
N GLY A 151 -2.61 -25.68 -5.41
CA GLY A 151 -1.36 -25.02 -5.79
C GLY A 151 -1.11 -25.05 -7.29
N GLU A 152 -1.41 -26.17 -7.96
CA GLU A 152 -1.37 -26.30 -9.42
C GLU A 152 -2.40 -25.42 -10.10
N LEU A 153 -3.68 -25.51 -9.69
CA LEU A 153 -4.76 -24.69 -10.23
C LEU A 153 -4.48 -23.19 -10.07
N TRP A 154 -3.85 -22.79 -8.97
CA TRP A 154 -3.43 -21.40 -8.76
C TRP A 154 -2.31 -20.97 -9.72
N LYS A 155 -1.38 -21.85 -10.09
CA LYS A 155 -0.37 -21.56 -11.10
C LYS A 155 -1.02 -21.40 -12.48
N GLU A 156 -1.88 -22.34 -12.87
CA GLU A 156 -2.64 -22.31 -14.12
C GLU A 156 -3.47 -21.03 -14.23
N PHE A 157 -4.23 -20.69 -13.18
CA PHE A 157 -5.02 -19.46 -13.13
C PHE A 157 -4.17 -18.21 -13.31
N LYS A 158 -3.01 -18.13 -12.64
CA LYS A 158 -2.12 -16.98 -12.79
C LYS A 158 -1.66 -16.85 -14.24
N GLU A 159 -1.20 -17.94 -14.85
CA GLU A 159 -0.74 -17.95 -16.25
C GLU A 159 -1.86 -17.55 -17.22
N GLU A 160 -3.06 -18.05 -17.02
CA GLU A 160 -4.26 -17.72 -17.80
C GLU A 160 -4.62 -16.23 -17.72
N LYS A 161 -4.50 -15.61 -16.54
CA LYS A 161 -4.74 -14.16 -16.43
C LYS A 161 -3.59 -13.35 -16.98
N ARG A 162 -2.34 -13.86 -16.91
CA ARG A 162 -1.14 -13.20 -17.48
C ARG A 162 -1.20 -13.11 -18.99
N SER A 163 -1.87 -14.05 -19.66
CA SER A 163 -2.06 -14.04 -21.11
C SER A 163 -3.03 -12.96 -21.61
N HIS A 164 -3.75 -12.30 -20.69
CA HIS A 164 -4.63 -11.15 -20.97
C HIS A 164 -4.00 -9.87 -20.38
N PRO A 165 -3.02 -9.26 -21.07
CA PRO A 165 -2.22 -8.18 -20.51
C PRO A 165 -3.06 -6.93 -20.21
N ILE A 166 -2.58 -6.15 -19.24
CA ILE A 166 -3.16 -4.85 -18.87
C ILE A 166 -3.15 -3.95 -20.13
N PRO A 167 -4.29 -3.40 -20.57
CA PRO A 167 -4.32 -2.48 -21.69
C PRO A 167 -3.34 -1.32 -21.47
N GLN A 168 -2.39 -1.16 -22.38
CA GLN A 168 -1.51 0.01 -22.40
C GLN A 168 -2.33 1.20 -22.92
N LEU A 169 -2.14 2.36 -22.27
CA LEU A 169 -2.71 3.63 -22.74
C LEU A 169 -1.99 4.09 -24.02
#